data_AF-A0A359LSJ0-F1
#
_entry.id   AF-A0A359LSJ0-F1
#
_cell.length_a   1.000
_cell.length_b   1.000
_cell.length_c   1.000
_cell.angle_alpha   90.00
_cell.angle_beta   90.00
_cell.angle_gamma   90.00
#
_symmetry.space_group_name_H-M   'P 1'
#
loop_
_entity.id
_entity.type
_entity.pdbx_description
1 polymer ?
#
loop_
_entity_poly.entity_id
_entity_poly.type
_entity_poly.pdbx_seq_one_letter_code
_entity_poly.pdbx_strand_id
1 'polypeptide(L)'
;MKIECRDFDRAVQSPELLSDLREHARACERCGRELYLWNELSNAARHLHTEWESPALWSRIEADLKRQPRRRRAFPVRWLTAAAAVALAVFGVWRWQSQPPSSRAGRDLLTEQTLRELETAEVAYARSIERLSLLAEADLKRDTSPLAASYREKLVLIDAAIVDLKATIEGNRYNAHLRTELASLYRDKQATLQEWLRNANRH
;
A
#
# COMPACT_ATOMS: atom_id res chain seq x y z
N MET A 1 -16.00 -33.06 -8.15
CA MET A 1 -14.62 -33.59 -8.23
C MET A 1 -14.20 -33.99 -6.81
N LYS A 2 -13.36 -35.01 -6.57
CA LYS A 2 -13.01 -35.34 -5.18
C LYS A 2 -12.02 -34.31 -4.63
N ILE A 3 -12.48 -33.48 -3.71
CA ILE A 3 -11.63 -32.52 -2.98
C ILE A 3 -10.93 -33.24 -1.83
N GLU A 4 -9.61 -33.09 -1.78
CA GLU A 4 -8.80 -33.57 -0.67
C GLU A 4 -8.46 -32.42 0.29
N CYS A 5 -8.06 -32.74 1.52
CA CYS A 5 -7.77 -31.70 2.53
C CYS A 5 -6.68 -30.71 2.12
N ARG A 6 -5.77 -31.10 1.21
CA ARG A 6 -4.71 -30.23 0.67
C ARG A 6 -5.22 -29.18 -0.31
N ASP A 7 -6.41 -29.36 -0.87
CA ASP A 7 -6.99 -28.47 -1.88
C ASP A 7 -7.82 -27.34 -1.24
N PHE A 8 -7.86 -27.24 0.09
CA PHE A 8 -8.67 -26.26 0.82
C PHE A 8 -8.49 -24.83 0.29
N ASP A 9 -7.25 -24.33 0.24
CA ASP A 9 -6.95 -22.95 -0.18
C ASP A 9 -7.43 -22.65 -1.61
N ARG A 10 -7.23 -23.61 -2.52
CA ARG A 10 -7.68 -23.50 -3.92
C ARG A 10 -9.21 -23.48 -3.99
N ALA A 11 -9.86 -24.36 -3.21
CA ALA A 11 -11.29 -24.54 -3.23
C ALA A 11 -12.05 -23.35 -2.64
N VAL A 12 -11.48 -22.71 -1.61
CA VAL A 12 -12.07 -21.51 -0.99
C VAL A 12 -12.00 -20.28 -1.90
N GLN A 13 -10.97 -20.17 -2.76
CA GLN A 13 -10.82 -19.06 -3.71
C GLN A 13 -11.70 -19.20 -4.96
N SER A 14 -12.22 -20.40 -5.22
CA SER A 14 -12.92 -20.72 -6.46
C SER A 14 -14.40 -21.02 -6.18
N PRO A 15 -15.35 -20.19 -6.69
CA PRO A 15 -16.78 -20.39 -6.42
C PRO A 15 -17.29 -21.79 -6.83
N GLU A 16 -16.75 -22.35 -7.90
CA GLU A 16 -17.16 -23.66 -8.45
C GLU A 16 -16.73 -24.86 -7.59
N LEU A 17 -15.70 -24.71 -6.76
CA LEU A 17 -15.17 -25.78 -5.89
C LEU A 17 -15.70 -25.69 -4.46
N LEU A 18 -16.41 -24.61 -4.13
CA LEU A 18 -16.88 -24.31 -2.78
C LEU A 18 -17.97 -25.27 -2.30
N SER A 19 -18.81 -25.79 -3.22
CA SER A 19 -19.82 -26.81 -2.91
C SER A 19 -19.17 -28.11 -2.47
N ASP A 20 -18.21 -28.60 -3.27
CA ASP A 20 -17.51 -29.86 -3.03
C ASP A 20 -16.68 -29.78 -1.73
N LEU A 21 -16.12 -28.60 -1.43
CA LEU A 21 -15.41 -28.35 -0.18
C LEU A 21 -16.34 -28.42 1.04
N ARG A 22 -17.54 -27.86 0.95
CA ARG A 22 -18.53 -27.91 2.04
C ARG A 22 -18.97 -29.34 2.34
N GLU A 23 -19.14 -30.16 1.31
CA GLU A 23 -19.45 -31.59 1.48
C GLU A 23 -18.30 -32.32 2.17
N HIS A 24 -17.06 -32.10 1.73
CA HIS A 24 -15.87 -32.66 2.37
C HIS A 24 -15.73 -32.21 3.84
N ALA A 25 -15.96 -30.94 4.13
CA ALA A 25 -15.86 -30.35 5.47
C ALA A 25 -16.88 -30.91 6.48
N ARG A 26 -18.00 -31.49 6.02
CA ARG A 26 -18.95 -32.21 6.90
C ARG A 26 -18.39 -33.55 7.37
N ALA A 27 -17.58 -34.21 6.55
CA ALA A 27 -16.98 -35.51 6.85
C ALA A 27 -15.56 -35.40 7.44
N CYS A 28 -14.92 -34.24 7.34
CA CYS A 28 -13.56 -34.00 7.83
C CYS A 28 -13.54 -32.84 8.85
N GLU A 29 -13.27 -33.15 10.12
CA GLU A 29 -13.24 -32.15 11.18
C GLU A 29 -12.23 -31.01 10.95
N ARG A 30 -11.06 -31.33 10.36
CA ARG A 30 -10.03 -30.33 10.07
C ARG A 30 -10.55 -29.28 9.09
N CYS A 31 -11.06 -29.74 7.95
CA CYS A 31 -11.62 -28.86 6.92
C CYS A 31 -12.87 -28.13 7.42
N GLY A 32 -13.66 -28.76 8.30
CA GLY A 32 -14.78 -28.11 9.00
C GLY A 32 -14.34 -26.91 9.84
N ARG A 33 -13.27 -27.07 10.64
CA ARG A 33 -12.71 -25.96 11.44
C ARG A 33 -12.11 -24.85 10.58
N GLU A 34 -11.35 -25.21 9.55
CA GLU A 34 -10.75 -24.22 8.62
C GLU A 34 -11.83 -23.43 7.87
N LEU A 35 -12.88 -24.09 7.40
CA LEU A 35 -14.00 -23.45 6.71
C LEU A 35 -14.81 -22.52 7.63
N TYR A 36 -14.99 -22.92 8.89
CA TYR A 36 -15.61 -22.07 9.91
C TYR A 36 -14.81 -20.78 10.12
N LEU A 37 -13.50 -20.89 10.35
CA LEU A 37 -12.62 -19.74 10.52
C LEU A 37 -12.60 -18.82 9.30
N TRP A 38 -12.59 -19.40 8.10
CA TRP A 38 -12.64 -18.63 6.86
C TRP A 38 -13.96 -17.85 6.70
N ASN A 39 -15.09 -18.47 7.05
CA ASN A 39 -16.39 -17.79 7.03
C ASN A 39 -16.45 -16.66 8.07
N GLU A 40 -15.94 -16.88 9.28
CA GLU A 40 -15.84 -15.84 10.32
C GLU A 40 -15.02 -14.64 9.83
N LEU A 41 -13.83 -14.88 9.26
CA LEU A 41 -12.98 -13.83 8.68
C LEU A 41 -13.66 -13.08 7.54
N SER A 42 -14.28 -13.82 6.61
CA SER A 42 -14.99 -13.22 5.47
C SER A 42 -16.19 -12.41 5.93
N ASN A 43 -16.87 -12.84 6.98
CA ASN A 43 -17.98 -12.11 7.56
C ASN A 43 -17.50 -10.82 8.25
N ALA A 44 -16.44 -10.90 9.05
CA ALA A 44 -15.81 -9.73 9.67
C ALA A 44 -15.31 -8.71 8.63
N ALA A 45 -14.73 -9.19 7.52
CA ALA A 45 -14.28 -8.33 6.42
C ALA A 45 -15.43 -7.56 5.74
N ARG A 46 -16.62 -8.18 5.59
CA ARG A 46 -17.80 -7.49 5.06
C ARG A 46 -18.26 -6.35 5.96
N HIS A 47 -18.16 -6.51 7.27
CA HIS A 47 -18.49 -5.45 8.23
C HIS A 47 -17.39 -4.37 8.33
N LEU A 48 -16.20 -4.61 7.79
CA LEU A 48 -15.18 -3.59 7.60
C LEU A 48 -15.44 -2.70 6.38
N HIS A 49 -16.31 -3.13 5.45
CA HIS A 49 -16.62 -2.38 4.25
C HIS A 49 -17.62 -1.27 4.57
N THR A 50 -17.09 -0.12 4.97
CA THR A 50 -17.89 1.12 5.03
C THR A 50 -17.90 1.73 3.63
N GLU A 51 -19.08 1.98 3.08
CA GLU A 51 -19.23 2.68 1.80
C GLU A 51 -18.55 4.05 1.90
N TRP A 52 -17.62 4.30 0.97
CA TRP A 52 -16.80 5.50 0.95
C TRP A 52 -17.54 6.60 0.19
N GLU A 53 -18.49 7.27 0.84
CA GLU A 53 -19.04 8.51 0.29
C GLU A 53 -18.07 9.66 0.59
N SER A 54 -17.27 10.02 -0.41
CA SER A 54 -16.58 11.31 -0.43
C SER A 54 -17.15 12.16 -1.58
N PRO A 55 -18.31 12.83 -1.37
CA PRO A 55 -18.95 13.63 -2.41
C PRO A 55 -18.03 14.73 -2.94
N ALA A 56 -17.14 15.24 -2.07
CA ALA A 56 -16.18 16.28 -2.41
C ALA A 56 -15.00 15.75 -3.25
N LEU A 57 -14.63 14.47 -3.15
CA LEU A 57 -13.51 13.90 -3.93
C LEU A 57 -13.79 14.02 -5.42
N TRP A 58 -15.00 13.64 -5.85
CA TRP A 58 -15.34 13.65 -7.26
C TRP A 58 -15.43 15.06 -7.84
N SER A 59 -15.97 16.00 -7.08
CA SER A 59 -16.01 17.40 -7.52
C SER A 59 -14.61 18.02 -7.71
N ARG A 60 -13.64 17.64 -6.86
CA ARG A 60 -12.25 18.09 -6.98
C ARG A 60 -11.53 17.43 -8.15
N ILE A 61 -11.70 16.12 -8.33
CA ILE A 61 -11.12 15.40 -9.48
C ILE A 61 -11.69 15.94 -10.79
N GLU A 62 -12.98 16.26 -10.85
CA GLU A 62 -13.60 16.87 -12.04
C GLU A 62 -13.07 18.29 -12.31
N ALA A 63 -12.90 19.10 -11.27
CA ALA A 63 -12.33 20.44 -11.40
C ALA A 63 -10.89 20.41 -11.92
N ASP A 64 -10.08 19.44 -11.47
CA ASP A 64 -8.69 19.29 -11.90
C ASP A 64 -8.58 18.68 -13.30
N LEU A 65 -9.45 17.72 -13.66
CA LEU A 65 -9.55 17.19 -15.03
C LEU A 65 -9.96 18.25 -16.05
N LYS A 66 -10.86 19.18 -15.67
CA LYS A 66 -11.26 20.30 -16.55
C LYS A 66 -10.15 21.34 -16.73
N ARG A 67 -9.20 21.45 -15.79
CA ARG A 67 -8.06 22.38 -15.85
C ARG A 67 -6.87 21.82 -16.63
N GLN A 68 -6.87 20.54 -16.99
CA GLN A 68 -5.84 19.96 -17.85
C GLN A 68 -6.06 20.36 -19.32
N PRO A 69 -5.07 21.01 -19.98
CA PRO A 69 -5.10 21.09 -21.44
C PRO A 69 -4.87 19.67 -22.00
N ARG A 70 -5.85 19.15 -22.77
CA ARG A 70 -5.74 17.86 -23.46
C ARG A 70 -4.59 17.87 -24.47
N ARG A 71 -3.36 17.62 -24.03
CA ARG A 71 -2.24 17.33 -24.92
C ARG A 71 -2.38 15.89 -25.42
N ARG A 72 -3.01 15.73 -26.58
CA ARG A 72 -2.85 14.52 -27.38
C ARG A 72 -1.39 14.43 -27.82
N ARG A 73 -0.64 13.47 -27.28
CA ARG A 73 0.63 13.06 -27.87
C ARG A 73 0.69 11.54 -27.90
N ALA A 74 0.55 11.01 -29.10
CA ALA A 74 0.83 9.62 -29.43
C ALA A 74 2.33 9.37 -29.23
N PHE A 75 2.67 8.37 -28.42
CA PHE A 75 4.03 7.81 -28.35
C PHE A 75 3.97 6.30 -28.59
N PRO A 76 4.91 5.73 -29.38
CA PRO A 76 4.84 4.36 -29.85
C PRO A 76 5.37 3.36 -28.81
N VAL A 77 4.57 2.32 -28.57
CA VAL A 77 4.82 1.22 -27.63
C VAL A 77 5.67 0.15 -28.32
N ARG A 78 7.01 0.17 -28.20
CA ARG A 78 7.86 -0.92 -28.77
C ARG A 78 9.09 -1.36 -27.95
N TRP A 79 9.21 -0.98 -26.68
CA TRP A 79 10.37 -1.42 -25.87
C TRP A 79 9.96 -1.65 -24.42
N LEU A 80 9.33 -2.78 -24.09
CA LEU A 80 9.18 -3.22 -22.69
C LEU A 80 8.75 -4.70 -22.57
N THR A 81 9.52 -5.62 -23.17
CA THR A 81 9.38 -7.06 -22.90
C THR A 81 10.75 -7.72 -22.75
N ALA A 82 11.40 -7.55 -21.59
CA ALA A 82 12.57 -8.38 -21.23
C ALA A 82 12.94 -8.45 -19.72
N ALA A 83 12.20 -7.83 -18.79
CA ALA A 83 12.64 -7.70 -17.40
C ALA A 83 11.63 -8.14 -16.32
N ALA A 84 10.71 -9.06 -16.63
CA ALA A 84 9.65 -9.47 -15.69
C ALA A 84 9.90 -10.80 -14.94
N ALA A 85 10.90 -11.61 -15.33
CA ALA A 85 11.01 -12.98 -14.81
C ALA A 85 11.85 -13.14 -13.52
N VAL A 86 12.76 -12.22 -13.20
CA VAL A 86 13.70 -12.40 -12.08
C VAL A 86 13.17 -11.84 -10.74
N ALA A 87 12.29 -10.84 -10.77
CA ALA A 87 11.79 -10.18 -9.56
C ALA A 87 10.84 -11.05 -8.71
N LEU A 88 10.17 -12.05 -9.30
CA LEU A 88 9.19 -12.88 -8.61
C LEU A 88 9.83 -14.01 -7.76
N ALA A 89 11.05 -14.43 -8.07
CA ALA A 89 11.72 -15.53 -7.34
C ALA A 89 12.26 -15.10 -5.97
N VAL A 90 12.72 -13.85 -5.83
CA VAL A 90 13.29 -13.32 -4.58
C VAL A 90 12.21 -13.08 -3.51
N PHE A 91 10.97 -12.76 -3.93
CA PHE A 91 9.88 -12.46 -3.01
C PHE A 91 9.28 -13.70 -2.32
N GLY A 92 9.36 -14.88 -2.94
CA GLY A 92 8.80 -16.12 -2.41
C GLY A 92 9.57 -16.69 -1.22
N VAL A 93 10.89 -16.62 -1.24
CA VAL A 93 11.77 -17.21 -0.21
C VAL A 93 11.78 -16.39 1.08
N TRP A 94 11.70 -15.05 0.97
CA TRP A 94 11.73 -14.17 2.15
C TRP A 94 10.48 -14.31 3.03
N ARG A 95 9.33 -14.62 2.43
CA ARG A 95 8.04 -14.71 3.14
C ARG A 95 7.90 -15.94 4.04
N TRP A 96 8.70 -16.98 3.82
CA TRP A 96 8.62 -18.22 4.58
C TRP A 96 9.46 -18.21 5.87
N GLN A 97 10.45 -17.33 5.97
CA GLN A 97 11.40 -17.31 7.10
C GLN A 97 11.03 -16.33 8.23
N SER A 98 9.93 -15.59 8.11
CA SER A 98 9.58 -14.49 9.03
C SER A 98 8.33 -14.73 9.90
N GLN A 99 7.99 -15.97 10.27
CA GLN A 99 6.92 -16.22 11.27
C GLN A 99 7.50 -16.41 12.68
N PRO A 100 7.30 -15.46 13.61
CA PRO A 100 7.64 -15.65 15.02
C PRO A 100 6.50 -16.35 15.81
N PRO A 101 6.82 -17.04 16.93
CA PRO A 101 5.84 -17.73 17.77
C PRO A 101 4.99 -16.75 18.61
N SER A 102 3.71 -17.09 18.79
CA SER A 102 2.66 -16.22 19.32
C SER A 102 2.46 -16.34 20.83
N SER A 103 2.98 -15.39 21.62
CA SER A 103 2.57 -15.15 23.00
C SER A 103 1.61 -13.94 23.06
N ARG A 104 0.45 -14.08 23.72
CA ARG A 104 -0.63 -13.07 23.69
C ARG A 104 -0.35 -11.84 24.58
N ALA A 105 0.40 -12.01 25.68
CA ALA A 105 0.83 -10.92 26.56
C ALA A 105 2.08 -10.17 26.02
N GLY A 106 2.97 -10.87 25.31
CA GLY A 106 4.10 -10.25 24.62
C GLY A 106 3.66 -9.45 23.39
N ARG A 107 2.60 -9.87 22.69
CA ARG A 107 2.06 -9.16 21.51
C ARG A 107 1.62 -7.73 21.81
N ASP A 108 0.96 -7.46 22.93
CA ASP A 108 0.43 -6.11 23.20
C ASP A 108 1.59 -5.12 23.49
N LEU A 109 2.56 -5.55 24.31
CA LEU A 109 3.78 -4.79 24.57
C LEU A 109 4.65 -4.63 23.32
N LEU A 110 4.78 -5.67 22.49
CA LEU A 110 5.50 -5.59 21.21
C LEU A 110 4.75 -4.71 20.21
N THR A 111 3.42 -4.68 20.22
CA THR A 111 2.62 -3.81 19.36
C THR A 111 2.78 -2.36 19.78
N GLU A 112 2.77 -2.08 21.08
CA GLU A 112 2.96 -0.72 21.57
C GLU A 112 4.41 -0.23 21.43
N GLN A 113 5.40 -1.12 21.56
CA GLN A 113 6.79 -0.81 21.27
C GLN A 113 7.01 -0.56 19.77
N THR A 114 6.47 -1.41 18.90
CA THR A 114 6.55 -1.21 17.44
C THR A 114 5.82 0.04 16.98
N LEU A 115 4.69 0.39 17.61
CA LEU A 115 4.00 1.66 17.34
C LEU A 115 4.86 2.87 17.73
N ARG A 116 5.54 2.82 18.88
CA ARG A 116 6.45 3.89 19.29
C ARG A 116 7.65 4.01 18.36
N GLU A 117 8.24 2.89 17.96
CA GLU A 117 9.34 2.88 16.98
C GLU A 117 8.89 3.48 15.64
N LEU A 118 7.69 3.13 15.16
CA LEU A 118 7.11 3.73 13.95
C LEU A 118 6.87 5.23 14.09
N GLU A 119 6.31 5.68 15.20
CA GLU A 119 6.06 7.10 15.46
C GLU A 119 7.38 7.91 15.50
N THR A 120 8.42 7.37 16.14
CA THR A 120 9.74 8.01 16.14
C THR A 120 10.36 8.07 14.74
N ALA A 121 10.19 7.02 13.94
CA ALA A 121 10.64 7.00 12.55
C ALA A 121 9.86 8.00 11.69
N GLU A 122 8.54 8.10 11.85
CA GLU A 122 7.68 9.08 11.18
C GLU A 122 8.15 10.52 11.46
N VAL A 123 8.43 10.86 12.73
CA VAL A 123 8.97 12.18 13.09
C VAL A 123 10.34 12.42 12.47
N ALA A 124 11.21 11.41 12.43
CA ALA A 124 12.52 11.52 11.78
C ALA A 124 12.40 11.78 10.28
N TYR A 125 11.48 11.08 9.60
CA TYR A 125 11.20 11.32 8.17
C TYR A 125 10.58 12.69 7.93
N ALA A 126 9.63 13.14 8.75
CA ALA A 126 9.02 14.45 8.62
C ALA A 126 10.08 15.57 8.67
N ARG A 127 11.01 15.49 9.63
CA ARG A 127 12.13 16.45 9.74
C ARG A 127 13.09 16.38 8.54
N SER A 128 13.38 15.19 8.03
CA SER A 128 14.29 15.05 6.88
C SER A 128 13.66 15.60 5.61
N ILE A 129 12.36 15.33 5.39
CA ILE A 129 11.57 15.87 4.29
C ILE A 129 11.52 17.39 4.36
N GLU A 130 11.28 17.98 5.53
CA GLU A 130 11.26 19.43 5.70
C GLU A 130 12.57 20.07 5.24
N ARG A 131 13.72 19.56 5.72
CA ARG A 131 15.04 20.05 5.30
C ARG A 131 15.27 19.89 3.79
N LEU A 132 14.93 18.72 3.24
CA LEU A 132 15.08 18.46 1.81
C LEU A 132 14.16 19.35 0.97
N SER A 133 12.93 19.60 1.44
CA SER A 133 11.98 20.48 0.75
C SER A 133 12.47 21.92 0.70
N LEU A 134 13.04 22.45 1.79
CA LEU A 134 13.61 23.80 1.80
C LEU A 134 14.72 23.97 0.75
N LEU A 135 15.55 22.94 0.54
CA LEU A 135 16.62 22.95 -0.45
C LEU A 135 16.09 22.76 -1.88
N ALA A 136 15.13 21.87 -2.05
CA ALA A 136 14.63 21.45 -3.35
C ALA A 136 13.57 22.42 -3.92
N GLU A 137 12.73 23.02 -3.09
CA GLU A 137 11.51 23.71 -3.49
C GLU A 137 11.77 25.00 -4.26
N ALA A 138 12.79 25.77 -3.88
CA ALA A 138 13.19 26.97 -4.62
C ALA A 138 13.65 26.62 -6.05
N ASP A 139 14.41 25.54 -6.19
CA ASP A 139 14.94 25.10 -7.47
C ASP A 139 13.87 24.40 -8.33
N LEU A 140 13.03 23.55 -7.72
CA LEU A 140 11.85 22.94 -8.35
C LEU A 140 10.86 23.99 -8.85
N LYS A 141 10.69 25.13 -8.16
CA LYS A 141 9.79 26.20 -8.63
C LYS A 141 10.41 27.01 -9.76
N ARG A 142 11.73 27.17 -9.75
CA ARG A 142 12.47 27.96 -10.75
C ARG A 142 12.68 27.19 -12.05
N ASP A 143 12.91 25.88 -11.98
CA ASP A 143 13.15 25.07 -13.18
C ASP A 143 11.85 24.76 -13.95
N THR A 144 11.81 25.23 -15.19
CA THR A 144 10.72 25.02 -16.15
C THR A 144 10.88 23.73 -16.97
N SER A 145 11.90 22.93 -16.70
CA SER A 145 12.14 21.67 -17.41
C SER A 145 10.95 20.70 -17.28
N PRO A 146 10.69 19.87 -18.31
CA PRO A 146 9.67 18.82 -18.23
C PRO A 146 9.92 17.83 -17.08
N LEU A 147 11.19 17.63 -16.71
CA LEU A 147 11.59 16.77 -15.61
C LEU A 147 11.16 17.36 -14.27
N ALA A 148 11.46 18.65 -14.02
CA ALA A 148 11.02 19.36 -12.82
C ALA A 148 9.48 19.36 -12.71
N ALA A 149 8.76 19.49 -13.82
CA ALA A 149 7.31 19.37 -13.84
C ALA A 149 6.82 17.99 -13.36
N SER A 150 7.42 16.91 -13.84
CA SER A 150 7.07 15.55 -13.41
C SER A 150 7.36 15.29 -11.92
N TYR A 151 8.48 15.81 -11.40
CA TYR A 151 8.76 15.71 -9.95
C TYR A 151 7.76 16.50 -9.12
N ARG A 152 7.35 17.71 -9.55
CA ARG A 152 6.29 18.48 -8.87
C ARG A 152 4.97 17.71 -8.86
N GLU A 153 4.58 17.11 -9.98
CA GLU A 153 3.37 16.27 -10.06
C GLU A 153 3.44 15.10 -9.08
N LYS A 154 4.57 14.36 -9.07
CA LYS A 154 4.77 13.24 -8.14
C LYS A 154 4.68 13.70 -6.68
N LEU A 155 5.32 14.81 -6.32
CA LEU A 155 5.29 15.34 -4.95
C LEU A 155 3.88 15.74 -4.52
N VAL A 156 3.10 16.36 -5.40
CA VAL A 156 1.69 16.69 -5.13
C VAL A 156 0.86 15.43 -4.86
N LEU A 157 1.05 14.36 -5.64
CA LEU A 157 0.34 13.09 -5.44
C LEU A 157 0.70 12.45 -4.10
N ILE A 158 2.00 12.40 -3.76
CA ILE A 158 2.45 11.84 -2.48
C ILE A 158 1.90 12.67 -1.32
N ASP A 159 1.90 14.00 -1.44
CA ASP A 159 1.38 14.89 -0.39
C ASP A 159 -0.12 14.74 -0.16
N ALA A 160 -0.89 14.58 -1.24
CA ALA A 160 -2.31 14.27 -1.13
C ALA A 160 -2.53 12.93 -0.39
N ALA A 161 -1.80 11.87 -0.77
CA ALA A 161 -1.91 10.58 -0.12
C ALA A 161 -1.52 10.61 1.37
N ILE A 162 -0.49 11.40 1.74
CA ILE A 162 -0.09 11.61 3.15
C ILE A 162 -1.20 12.29 3.94
N VAL A 163 -1.84 13.31 3.38
CA VAL A 163 -2.94 14.03 4.04
C VAL A 163 -4.14 13.11 4.26
N ASP A 164 -4.55 12.37 3.23
CA ASP A 164 -5.68 11.44 3.31
C ASP A 164 -5.44 10.32 4.33
N LEU A 165 -4.23 9.75 4.32
CA LEU A 165 -3.87 8.68 5.24
C LEU A 165 -3.76 9.18 6.68
N LYS A 166 -3.27 10.41 6.90
CA LYS A 166 -3.27 11.04 8.24
C LYS A 166 -4.67 11.24 8.79
N ALA A 167 -5.60 11.76 7.97
CA ALA A 167 -6.99 11.90 8.36
C ALA A 167 -7.61 10.54 8.73
N THR A 168 -7.21 9.48 8.03
CA THR A 168 -7.64 8.09 8.31
C THR A 168 -7.06 7.56 9.62
N ILE A 169 -5.81 7.88 9.94
CA ILE A 169 -5.13 7.47 11.17
C ILE A 169 -5.72 8.14 12.41
N GLU A 170 -6.16 9.41 12.31
CA GLU A 170 -6.78 10.13 13.44
C GLU A 170 -8.03 9.39 13.97
N GLY A 171 -8.79 8.74 13.09
CA GLY A 171 -9.94 7.88 13.47
C GLY A 171 -9.57 6.44 13.88
N ASN A 172 -8.36 5.97 13.55
CA ASN A 172 -7.93 4.57 13.71
C ASN A 172 -6.48 4.44 14.20
N ARG A 173 -6.14 5.16 15.28
CA ARG A 173 -4.75 5.39 15.73
C ARG A 173 -3.91 4.13 16.00
N TYR A 174 -4.56 3.00 16.30
CA TYR A 174 -3.91 1.72 16.63
C TYR A 174 -3.71 0.79 15.43
N ASN A 175 -4.11 1.22 14.23
CA ASN A 175 -3.91 0.40 13.04
C ASN A 175 -2.45 0.50 12.56
N ALA A 176 -1.63 -0.47 12.97
CA ALA A 176 -0.22 -0.57 12.60
C ALA A 176 0.01 -0.63 11.07
N HIS A 177 -0.98 -1.10 10.30
CA HIS A 177 -0.90 -1.14 8.84
C HIS A 177 -0.90 0.28 8.25
N LEU A 178 -1.82 1.16 8.69
CA LEU A 178 -1.91 2.54 8.22
C LEU A 178 -0.65 3.35 8.56
N ARG A 179 -0.07 3.12 9.75
CA ARG A 179 1.22 3.73 10.15
C ARG A 179 2.37 3.26 9.27
N THR A 180 2.40 1.96 8.95
CA THR A 180 3.41 1.40 8.03
C THR A 180 3.29 1.99 6.63
N GLU A 181 2.07 2.18 6.15
CA GLU A 181 1.77 2.80 4.86
C GLU A 181 2.18 4.28 4.85
N LEU A 182 1.91 5.03 5.93
CA LEU A 182 2.32 6.43 6.09
C LEU A 182 3.84 6.57 6.05
N ALA A 183 4.56 5.70 6.78
CA ALA A 183 6.01 5.66 6.75
C ALA A 183 6.55 5.35 5.33
N SER A 184 5.82 4.58 4.53
CA SER A 184 6.19 4.27 3.14
C SER A 184 6.06 5.50 2.23
N LEU A 185 4.98 6.27 2.38
CA LEU A 185 4.76 7.52 1.64
C LEU A 185 5.83 8.55 2.00
N TYR A 186 6.19 8.64 3.28
CA TYR A 186 7.29 9.50 3.72
C TYR A 186 8.63 9.12 3.09
N ARG A 187 8.95 7.82 3.02
CA ARG A 187 10.16 7.36 2.33
C ARG A 187 10.13 7.71 0.84
N ASP A 188 8.99 7.55 0.16
CA ASP A 188 8.88 7.89 -1.26
C ASP A 188 9.01 9.40 -1.50
N LYS A 189 8.43 10.25 -0.63
CA LYS A 189 8.64 11.70 -0.69
C LYS A 189 10.11 12.07 -0.52
N GLN A 190 10.77 11.50 0.49
CA GLN A 190 12.19 11.73 0.75
C GLN A 190 13.05 11.31 -0.45
N ALA A 191 12.82 10.11 -0.99
CA ALA A 191 13.55 9.59 -2.14
C ALA A 191 13.37 10.49 -3.37
N THR A 192 12.14 10.95 -3.61
CA THR A 192 11.80 11.85 -4.72
C THR A 192 12.55 13.18 -4.62
N LEU A 193 12.60 13.78 -3.43
CA LEU A 193 13.37 15.02 -3.19
C LEU A 193 14.88 14.81 -3.35
N GLN A 194 15.41 13.69 -2.86
CA GLN A 194 16.83 13.35 -3.00
C GLN A 194 17.22 13.06 -4.46
N GLU A 195 16.34 12.41 -5.21
CA GLU A 195 16.55 12.17 -6.63
C GLU A 195 16.56 13.47 -7.43
N TRP A 196 15.62 14.38 -7.15
CA TRP A 196 15.65 15.73 -7.72
C TRP A 196 16.97 16.44 -7.42
N LEU A 197 17.39 16.54 -6.16
CA LEU A 197 18.63 17.22 -5.79
C LEU A 197 19.87 16.60 -6.44
N ARG A 198 19.88 15.27 -6.61
CA ARG A 198 20.97 14.58 -7.33
C ARG A 198 20.97 14.87 -8.83
N ASN A 199 19.81 15.06 -9.43
CA ASN A 199 19.68 15.38 -10.85
C ASN A 199 19.96 16.86 -11.11
N ALA A 200 19.50 17.76 -10.23
CA ALA A 200 19.79 19.19 -10.27
C ALA A 200 21.29 19.48 -10.14
N ASN A 201 22.01 18.78 -9.24
CA ASN A 201 23.46 18.95 -9.08
C ASN A 201 24.31 18.42 -10.25
N ARG A 202 23.72 17.74 -11.24
CA ARG A 202 24.44 17.26 -12.44
C ARG A 202 24.31 18.21 -13.63
N HIS A 203 23.49 19.24 -13.51
CA HIS A 203 23.27 20.26 -14.53
C HIS A 203 23.83 21.61 -14.05
#